data_AF-A0A7X8YYI6-F1
#
_entry.id   AF-A0A7X8YYI6-F1
#
_cell.length_a   1.000
_cell.length_b   1.000
_cell.length_c   1.000
_cell.angle_alpha   90.00
_cell.angle_beta   90.00
_cell.angle_gamma   90.00
#
_symmetry.space_group_name_H-M   'P 1'
#
loop_
_entity.id
_entity.type
_entity.pdbx_description
1 polymer ?
#
loop_
_entity_poly.entity_id
_entity_poly.type
_entity_poly.pdbx_seq_one_letter_code
_entity_poly.pdbx_strand_id
1 'polypeptide(L)'
;MEKEPSPHLDVAGSICPSCGGDGMSVFYRVTNIPVHSCLLMKDRRSAVSFPRSNLSLAFCPACGFISNQLFDPSVHSYGRIYEESQGYSPCFNSFLNSLAGQLVDKFDIRNKRVLEIGCGKAEFLAAMCRIGNNEGIGIDPGSNPARLPASVKDRVTLICDFYSEAYSDIKADFVCCRHTLEHIGPTRDFLLTVRKSMSSNPGAIAFFEVPDVLRVLRERAFWDIYYEHCSYFSMGSLARLFRSCGFDIIDLELAFDNQYILLTARPSAITEPKFDIERDLDDLRSNVAKFSFMVTEDLELWRRRMQAWSGAGRRVALWGAGSKSVAFLTTLRLDEQIEFICDINPFKQGTFAPGSGHAIVSPDALAAKAPDVVIAMNRIYRSEIASQLEQLGVKTELLEV
;
A
#
# COMPACT_ATOMS: atom_id res chain seq x y z
N MET A 1 14.33 25.80 -21.71
CA MET A 1 14.43 24.65 -22.63
C MET A 1 15.50 23.71 -22.07
N GLU A 2 15.20 23.11 -20.92
CA GLU A 2 16.08 22.10 -20.32
C GLU A 2 15.75 20.78 -20.99
N LYS A 3 16.77 20.12 -21.55
CA LYS A 3 16.63 18.81 -22.21
C LYS A 3 16.17 17.79 -21.17
N GLU A 4 15.03 17.17 -21.41
CA GLU A 4 14.61 15.95 -20.72
C GLU A 4 15.67 14.85 -20.92
N PRO A 5 16.05 14.12 -19.85
CA PRO A 5 17.04 13.05 -19.97
C PRO A 5 16.48 11.87 -20.79
N SER A 6 17.35 11.31 -21.64
CA SER A 6 17.12 10.12 -22.47
C SER A 6 16.62 8.91 -21.65
N PRO A 7 15.73 8.04 -22.18
CA PRO A 7 15.24 6.84 -21.50
C PRO A 7 16.27 5.70 -21.63
N HIS A 8 17.47 5.90 -21.11
CA HIS A 8 18.41 4.80 -20.88
C HIS A 8 18.22 4.30 -19.45
N LEU A 9 18.11 2.98 -19.31
CA LEU A 9 18.23 2.32 -18.01
C LEU A 9 19.62 2.65 -17.44
N ASP A 10 19.71 3.64 -16.55
CA ASP A 10 20.95 3.90 -15.83
C ASP A 10 21.19 2.71 -14.90
N VAL A 11 22.33 2.04 -15.08
CA VAL A 11 22.77 0.98 -14.18
C VAL A 11 23.16 1.64 -12.86
N ALA A 12 22.27 1.58 -11.88
CA ALA A 12 22.65 1.85 -10.50
C ALA A 12 23.38 0.59 -10.01
N GLY A 13 24.68 0.69 -9.73
CA GLY A 13 25.49 -0.38 -9.12
C GLY A 13 25.05 -0.68 -7.67
N SER A 14 23.77 -0.98 -7.48
CA SER A 14 23.09 -1.14 -6.21
C SER A 14 22.72 -2.60 -5.98
N ILE A 15 22.86 -3.02 -4.72
CA ILE A 15 22.55 -4.37 -4.26
C ILE A 15 21.04 -4.45 -4.02
N CYS A 16 20.41 -5.51 -4.53
CA CYS A 16 18.99 -5.75 -4.32
C CYS A 16 18.70 -6.07 -2.85
N PRO A 17 17.85 -5.30 -2.15
CA PRO A 17 17.54 -5.54 -0.74
C PRO A 17 16.67 -6.78 -0.50
N SER A 18 16.19 -7.42 -1.57
CA SER A 18 15.39 -8.65 -1.50
C SER A 18 16.22 -9.92 -1.74
N CYS A 19 17.14 -9.95 -2.71
CA CYS A 19 17.91 -11.16 -3.02
C CYS A 19 19.43 -11.03 -2.85
N GLY A 20 19.94 -9.82 -2.60
CA GLY A 20 21.39 -9.54 -2.53
C GLY A 20 22.11 -9.53 -3.88
N GLY A 21 21.39 -9.75 -4.99
CA GLY A 21 21.96 -9.67 -6.35
C GLY A 21 22.32 -8.23 -6.74
N ASP A 22 23.29 -8.09 -7.63
CA ASP A 22 23.74 -6.81 -8.17
C ASP A 22 22.99 -6.44 -9.46
N GLY A 23 23.38 -5.31 -10.06
CA GLY A 23 22.95 -4.92 -11.39
C GLY A 23 21.50 -4.44 -11.49
N MET A 24 20.95 -3.85 -10.43
CA MET A 24 19.62 -3.22 -10.53
C MET A 24 19.64 -2.05 -11.52
N SER A 25 18.60 -1.94 -12.35
CA SER A 25 18.49 -0.90 -13.38
C SER A 25 17.38 0.10 -13.07
N VAL A 26 17.71 1.39 -13.02
CA VAL A 26 16.72 2.45 -12.78
C VAL A 26 15.85 2.63 -14.01
N PHE A 27 14.53 2.67 -13.83
CA PHE A 27 13.57 2.82 -14.94
C PHE A 27 12.52 3.92 -14.72
N TYR A 28 12.40 4.46 -13.50
CA TYR A 28 11.44 5.51 -13.20
C TYR A 28 11.93 6.42 -12.07
N ARG A 29 11.69 7.72 -12.19
CA ARG A 29 12.08 8.73 -11.20
C ARG A 29 10.95 9.73 -11.00
N VAL A 30 10.72 10.13 -9.75
CA VAL A 30 9.87 11.26 -9.39
C VAL A 30 10.63 12.11 -8.38
N THR A 31 10.58 13.42 -8.55
CA THR A 31 11.31 14.36 -7.69
C THR A 31 10.36 15.16 -6.83
N ASN A 32 10.84 15.57 -5.66
CA ASN A 32 10.16 16.52 -4.77
C ASN A 32 8.73 16.05 -4.36
N ILE A 33 8.60 14.79 -3.94
CA ILE A 33 7.36 14.21 -3.41
C ILE A 33 7.43 14.12 -1.88
N PRO A 34 6.32 14.23 -1.15
CA PRO A 34 6.33 14.15 0.31
C PRO A 34 6.80 12.76 0.76
N VAL A 35 7.52 12.73 1.87
CA VAL A 35 8.04 11.47 2.44
C VAL A 35 6.96 10.63 3.13
N HIS A 36 5.76 11.20 3.29
CA HIS A 36 4.56 10.52 3.79
C HIS A 36 3.31 10.98 3.07
N SER A 37 2.31 10.12 3.05
CA SER A 37 1.07 10.35 2.30
C SER A 37 -0.18 10.38 3.18
N CYS A 38 -0.21 9.59 4.27
CA CYS A 38 -1.41 9.40 5.11
C CYS A 38 -1.32 10.09 6.48
N LEU A 39 -0.55 11.18 6.60
CA LEU A 39 -0.46 11.95 7.84
C LEU A 39 -1.59 12.98 7.97
N LEU A 40 -2.17 13.06 9.16
CA LEU A 40 -3.20 14.04 9.52
C LEU A 40 -2.60 15.43 9.79
N MET A 41 -2.34 16.22 8.74
CA MET A 41 -1.77 17.56 8.90
C MET A 41 -2.83 18.54 9.41
N LYS A 42 -2.52 19.23 10.53
CA LYS A 42 -3.49 20.09 11.24
C LYS A 42 -3.76 21.42 10.55
N ASP A 43 -2.83 21.89 9.73
CA ASP A 43 -2.94 23.17 9.05
C ASP A 43 -2.27 23.13 7.68
N ARG A 44 -2.72 24.01 6.78
CA ARG A 44 -2.22 24.07 5.41
C ARG A 44 -0.73 24.43 5.33
N ARG A 45 -0.23 25.30 6.23
CA ARG A 45 1.16 25.76 6.17
C ARG A 45 2.11 24.61 6.44
N SER A 46 1.87 23.83 7.50
CA SER A 46 2.67 22.65 7.81
C SER A 46 2.55 21.57 6.74
N ALA A 47 1.37 21.39 6.14
CA ALA A 47 1.15 20.45 5.05
C ALA A 47 1.96 20.79 3.79
N VAL A 48 1.96 22.06 3.36
CA VAL A 48 2.72 22.52 2.18
C VAL A 48 4.23 22.45 2.42
N SER A 49 4.68 22.78 3.63
CA SER A 49 6.10 22.71 4.00
C SER A 49 6.56 21.32 4.46
N PHE A 50 5.71 20.29 4.30
CA PHE A 50 6.04 18.94 4.75
C PHE A 50 7.31 18.43 4.01
N PRO A 51 8.20 17.69 4.69
CA PRO A 51 9.44 17.20 4.07
C PRO A 51 9.20 16.42 2.78
N ARG A 52 10.05 16.66 1.79
CA ARG A 52 10.00 16.03 0.47
C ARG A 52 11.33 15.40 0.12
N SER A 53 11.28 14.36 -0.69
CA SER A 53 12.45 13.66 -1.19
C SER A 53 12.23 13.24 -2.65
N ASN A 54 13.23 12.56 -3.21
CA ASN A 54 13.18 11.98 -4.54
C ASN A 54 12.98 10.47 -4.44
N LEU A 55 12.28 9.91 -5.40
CA LEU A 55 12.06 8.47 -5.54
C LEU A 55 12.70 8.01 -6.85
N SER A 56 13.38 6.87 -6.81
CA SER A 56 14.03 6.26 -7.97
C SER A 56 13.78 4.76 -7.95
N LEU A 57 12.87 4.27 -8.80
CA LEU A 57 12.60 2.83 -8.89
C LEU A 57 13.65 2.15 -9.75
N ALA A 58 14.23 1.08 -9.21
CA ALA A 58 15.11 0.18 -9.94
C ALA A 58 14.58 -1.25 -9.94
N PHE A 59 14.80 -1.96 -11.04
CA PHE A 59 14.41 -3.35 -11.25
C PHE A 59 15.60 -4.28 -11.04
N CYS A 60 15.41 -5.36 -10.28
CA CYS A 60 16.42 -6.40 -10.10
C CYS A 60 16.31 -7.47 -11.18
N PRO A 61 17.34 -7.68 -12.02
CA PRO A 61 17.30 -8.68 -13.10
C PRO A 61 17.34 -10.13 -12.58
N ALA A 62 17.78 -10.35 -11.33
CA ALA A 62 17.94 -11.68 -10.76
C ALA A 62 16.65 -12.23 -10.13
N CYS A 63 15.88 -11.39 -9.43
CA CYS A 63 14.67 -11.84 -8.71
C CYS A 63 13.38 -11.11 -9.10
N GLY A 64 13.46 -10.10 -9.98
CA GLY A 64 12.30 -9.33 -10.44
C GLY A 64 11.76 -8.33 -9.41
N PHE A 65 12.39 -8.21 -8.24
CA PHE A 65 12.02 -7.21 -7.24
C PHE A 65 12.26 -5.79 -7.74
N ILE A 66 11.38 -4.86 -7.38
CA ILE A 66 11.52 -3.44 -7.68
C ILE A 66 11.68 -2.68 -6.36
N SER A 67 12.66 -1.77 -6.30
CA SER A 67 12.99 -1.02 -5.08
C SER A 67 13.10 0.47 -5.35
N ASN A 68 12.66 1.30 -4.40
CA ASN A 68 13.06 2.70 -4.36
C ASN A 68 14.51 2.81 -3.84
N GLN A 69 15.45 3.15 -4.72
CA GLN A 69 16.88 3.26 -4.43
C GLN A 69 17.26 4.49 -3.59
N LEU A 70 16.33 5.44 -3.44
CA LEU A 70 16.53 6.68 -2.66
C LEU A 70 15.69 6.66 -1.37
N PHE A 71 15.20 5.49 -0.97
CA PHE A 71 14.46 5.34 0.26
C PHE A 71 15.37 5.55 1.47
N ASP A 72 14.94 6.44 2.36
CA ASP A 72 15.59 6.69 3.64
C ASP A 72 14.57 6.37 4.75
N PRO A 73 14.79 5.32 5.56
CA PRO A 73 13.89 5.02 6.66
C PRO A 73 13.90 6.09 7.76
N SER A 74 14.97 6.90 7.86
CA SER A 74 15.13 7.89 8.95
C SER A 74 14.18 9.09 8.83
N VAL A 75 13.64 9.33 7.63
CA VAL A 75 12.66 10.41 7.41
C VAL A 75 11.22 9.97 7.65
N HIS A 76 11.00 8.71 8.04
CA HIS A 76 9.67 8.19 8.34
C HIS A 76 9.31 8.31 9.83
N SER A 77 8.10 8.77 10.09
CA SER A 77 7.46 8.82 11.40
C SER A 77 6.12 8.11 11.34
N TYR A 78 6.16 6.80 11.57
CA TYR A 78 4.95 6.02 11.81
C TYR A 78 4.54 6.20 13.28
N GLY A 79 3.31 6.64 13.51
CA GLY A 79 2.81 6.97 14.83
C GLY A 79 1.33 7.32 14.80
N ARG A 80 0.79 7.83 15.91
CA ARG A 80 -0.66 8.01 16.10
C ARG A 80 -1.34 8.98 15.11
N ILE A 81 -0.57 9.87 14.49
CA ILE A 81 -1.08 10.82 13.49
C ILE A 81 -1.14 10.23 12.06
N TYR A 82 -0.67 9.00 11.89
CA TYR A 82 -0.80 8.22 10.67
C TYR A 82 -2.18 7.57 10.62
N GLU A 83 -2.91 7.80 9.52
CA GLU A 83 -4.28 7.32 9.32
C GLU A 83 -4.44 6.65 7.96
N GLU A 84 -4.02 5.39 7.92
CA GLU A 84 -4.04 4.47 6.79
C GLU A 84 -5.34 3.65 6.68
N SER A 85 -6.19 3.67 7.72
CA SER A 85 -7.35 2.80 7.83
C SER A 85 -8.32 2.98 6.65
N GLN A 86 -8.68 1.85 6.06
CA GLN A 86 -9.74 1.71 5.05
C GLN A 86 -11.05 1.19 5.66
N GLY A 87 -11.10 1.01 6.99
CA GLY A 87 -12.21 0.40 7.72
C GLY A 87 -13.52 1.20 7.74
N TYR A 88 -13.58 2.32 7.03
CA TYR A 88 -14.79 3.12 6.85
C TYR A 88 -15.52 2.82 5.53
N SER A 89 -14.89 2.13 4.58
CA SER A 89 -15.54 1.68 3.34
C SER A 89 -16.29 0.36 3.58
N PRO A 90 -17.61 0.29 3.31
CA PRO A 90 -18.34 -0.97 3.29
C PRO A 90 -17.73 -1.99 2.31
N CYS A 91 -17.25 -1.55 1.13
CA CYS A 91 -16.58 -2.43 0.18
C CYS A 91 -15.34 -3.10 0.78
N PHE A 92 -14.44 -2.30 1.38
CA PHE A 92 -13.23 -2.84 2.00
C PHE A 92 -13.53 -3.72 3.22
N ASN A 93 -14.49 -3.32 4.06
CA ASN A 93 -14.93 -4.13 5.20
C ASN A 93 -15.47 -5.49 4.79
N SER A 94 -16.23 -5.55 3.68
CA SER A 94 -16.73 -6.82 3.14
C SER A 94 -15.58 -7.72 2.71
N PHE A 95 -14.60 -7.17 1.98
CA PHE A 95 -13.39 -7.89 1.59
C PHE A 95 -12.61 -8.42 2.80
N LEU A 96 -12.32 -7.54 3.77
CA LEU A 96 -11.56 -7.86 4.97
C LEU A 96 -12.22 -8.98 5.79
N ASN A 97 -13.54 -8.91 6.03
CA ASN A 97 -14.25 -9.93 6.79
C ASN A 97 -14.36 -11.26 6.04
N SER A 98 -14.55 -11.22 4.71
CA SER A 98 -14.56 -12.43 3.88
C SER A 98 -13.21 -13.13 3.91
N LEU A 99 -12.12 -12.37 3.72
CA LEU A 99 -10.76 -12.90 3.76
C LEU A 99 -10.43 -13.51 5.12
N ALA A 100 -10.75 -12.82 6.21
CA ALA A 100 -10.54 -13.34 7.57
C ALA A 100 -11.31 -14.66 7.80
N GLY A 101 -12.57 -14.73 7.36
CA GLY A 101 -13.38 -15.95 7.43
C GLY A 101 -12.77 -17.11 6.65
N GLN A 102 -12.38 -16.87 5.40
CA GLN A 102 -11.72 -17.86 4.55
C GLN A 102 -10.44 -18.41 5.16
N LEU A 103 -9.59 -17.55 5.72
CA LEU A 103 -8.34 -17.97 6.37
C LEU A 103 -8.58 -18.76 7.66
N VAL A 104 -9.55 -18.33 8.48
CA VAL A 104 -9.94 -19.07 9.69
C VAL A 104 -10.44 -20.47 9.34
N ASP A 105 -11.31 -20.59 8.34
CA ASP A 105 -11.89 -21.88 7.94
C ASP A 105 -10.85 -22.78 7.26
N LYS A 106 -10.06 -22.24 6.32
CA LYS A 106 -9.10 -23.02 5.53
C LYS A 106 -7.97 -23.60 6.38
N PHE A 107 -7.49 -22.86 7.39
CA PHE A 107 -6.35 -23.25 8.22
C PHE A 107 -6.74 -23.64 9.65
N ASP A 108 -8.04 -23.78 9.92
CA ASP A 108 -8.60 -24.09 11.24
C ASP A 108 -8.02 -23.17 12.34
N ILE A 109 -8.04 -21.86 12.11
CA ILE A 109 -7.51 -20.87 13.07
C ILE A 109 -8.59 -20.55 14.09
N ARG A 110 -8.85 -21.52 14.98
CA ARG A 110 -9.89 -21.45 16.01
C ARG A 110 -9.34 -21.71 17.41
N ASN A 111 -9.60 -20.81 18.35
CA ASN A 111 -8.99 -20.81 19.69
C ASN A 111 -7.46 -20.85 19.65
N LYS A 112 -6.88 -20.21 18.63
CA LYS A 112 -5.43 -20.17 18.36
C LYS A 112 -4.86 -18.79 18.67
N ARG A 113 -3.54 -18.64 18.58
CA ARG A 113 -2.85 -17.36 18.73
C ARG A 113 -2.49 -16.76 17.38
N VAL A 114 -2.95 -15.54 17.13
CA VAL A 114 -2.73 -14.77 15.90
C VAL A 114 -1.80 -13.60 16.19
N LEU A 115 -0.72 -13.49 15.41
CA LEU A 115 0.18 -12.34 15.43
C LEU A 115 0.01 -11.55 14.13
N GLU A 116 -0.37 -10.27 14.22
CA GLU A 116 -0.38 -9.35 13.08
C GLU A 116 0.76 -8.34 13.21
N ILE A 117 1.70 -8.38 12.27
CA ILE A 117 2.82 -7.45 12.12
C ILE A 117 2.36 -6.30 11.22
N GLY A 118 2.51 -5.06 11.67
CA GLY A 118 1.96 -3.89 10.98
C GLY A 118 0.43 -3.87 11.03
N CYS A 119 -0.12 -4.10 12.23
CA CYS A 119 -1.57 -4.25 12.40
C CYS A 119 -2.38 -2.95 12.20
N GLY A 120 -1.73 -1.79 12.03
CA GLY A 120 -2.43 -0.50 11.92
C GLY A 120 -3.38 -0.28 13.10
N LYS A 121 -4.69 -0.18 12.82
CA LYS A 121 -5.75 -0.03 13.84
C LYS A 121 -6.41 -1.37 14.23
N ALA A 122 -5.78 -2.47 13.85
CA ALA A 122 -6.10 -3.87 14.18
C ALA A 122 -7.46 -4.36 13.68
N GLU A 123 -8.00 -3.79 12.60
CA GLU A 123 -9.28 -4.22 12.02
C GLU A 123 -9.26 -5.69 11.59
N PHE A 124 -8.17 -6.13 10.93
CA PHE A 124 -8.04 -7.50 10.47
C PHE A 124 -7.77 -8.48 11.62
N LEU A 125 -6.84 -8.18 12.53
CA LEU A 125 -6.66 -8.95 13.76
C LEU A 125 -7.96 -9.10 14.55
N ALA A 126 -8.74 -8.02 14.69
CA ALA A 126 -10.04 -8.07 15.37
C ALA A 126 -11.03 -9.00 14.65
N ALA A 127 -11.08 -8.98 13.32
CA ALA A 127 -11.91 -9.91 12.55
C ALA A 127 -11.48 -11.37 12.76
N MET A 128 -10.18 -11.68 12.67
CA MET A 128 -9.62 -13.01 12.91
C MET A 128 -9.94 -13.51 14.34
N CYS A 129 -9.79 -12.65 15.35
CA CYS A 129 -10.06 -12.99 16.74
C CYS A 129 -11.54 -13.22 17.01
N ARG A 130 -12.40 -12.39 16.42
CA ARG A 130 -13.86 -12.52 16.55
C ARG A 130 -14.37 -13.81 15.89
N ILE A 131 -13.94 -14.11 14.66
CA ILE A 131 -14.44 -15.25 13.86
C ILE A 131 -13.94 -16.58 14.40
N GLY A 132 -12.66 -16.65 14.80
CA GLY A 132 -12.04 -17.88 15.29
C GLY A 132 -12.08 -18.07 16.80
N ASN A 133 -12.59 -17.09 17.58
CA ASN A 133 -12.40 -17.06 19.03
C ASN A 133 -10.91 -17.10 19.42
N ASN A 134 -10.07 -16.39 18.67
CA ASN A 134 -8.61 -16.42 18.82
C ASN A 134 -8.09 -15.38 19.80
N GLU A 135 -6.91 -15.62 20.35
CA GLU A 135 -6.10 -14.60 21.03
C GLU A 135 -5.24 -13.86 20.00
N GLY A 136 -5.19 -12.54 20.10
CA GLY A 136 -4.54 -11.68 19.13
C GLY A 136 -3.40 -10.85 19.71
N ILE A 137 -2.32 -10.71 18.94
CA ILE A 137 -1.25 -9.75 19.22
C ILE A 137 -1.02 -8.93 17.97
N GLY A 138 -1.20 -7.62 18.08
CA GLY A 138 -0.91 -6.67 17.00
C GLY A 138 0.33 -5.86 17.35
N ILE A 139 1.26 -5.72 16.42
CA ILE A 139 2.48 -4.92 16.60
C ILE A 139 2.51 -3.85 15.53
N ASP A 140 2.33 -2.59 15.94
CA ASP A 140 2.34 -1.44 15.03
C ASP A 140 2.56 -0.14 15.81
N PRO A 141 3.48 0.76 15.38
CA PRO A 141 3.72 2.04 16.05
C PRO A 141 2.53 3.01 16.01
N GLY A 142 1.67 2.88 15.00
CA GLY A 142 0.43 3.64 14.80
C GLY A 142 -0.81 3.02 15.47
N SER A 143 -0.66 1.90 16.17
CA SER A 143 -1.78 1.23 16.85
C SER A 143 -2.44 2.08 17.93
N ASN A 144 -3.76 1.88 18.08
CA ASN A 144 -4.57 2.61 19.04
C ASN A 144 -5.55 1.67 19.77
N PRO A 145 -5.27 1.28 21.03
CA PRO A 145 -6.16 0.43 21.83
C PRO A 145 -7.58 0.97 22.00
N ALA A 146 -7.79 2.29 21.88
CA ALA A 146 -9.13 2.88 21.96
C ALA A 146 -10.00 2.56 20.73
N ARG A 147 -9.40 2.13 19.61
CA ARG A 147 -10.12 1.74 18.39
C ARG A 147 -10.45 0.25 18.33
N LEU A 148 -9.98 -0.55 19.30
CA LEU A 148 -10.32 -1.97 19.35
C LEU A 148 -11.81 -2.18 19.63
N PRO A 149 -12.50 -3.05 18.88
CA PRO A 149 -13.87 -3.43 19.19
C PRO A 149 -13.98 -4.08 20.57
N ALA A 150 -15.03 -3.72 21.32
CA ALA A 150 -15.29 -4.28 22.64
C ALA A 150 -15.35 -5.82 22.65
N SER A 151 -15.81 -6.43 21.54
CA SER A 151 -15.96 -7.88 21.38
C SER A 151 -14.64 -8.66 21.38
N VAL A 152 -13.49 -8.00 21.22
CA VAL A 152 -12.17 -8.65 21.21
C VAL A 152 -11.17 -8.03 22.18
N LYS A 153 -11.57 -6.99 22.91
CA LYS A 153 -10.69 -6.18 23.75
C LYS A 153 -9.96 -6.99 24.83
N ASP A 154 -10.61 -8.02 25.38
CA ASP A 154 -10.04 -8.84 26.46
C ASP A 154 -9.05 -9.91 25.98
N ARG A 155 -8.93 -10.10 24.67
CA ARG A 155 -8.09 -11.15 24.05
C ARG A 155 -7.11 -10.63 23.00
N VAL A 156 -7.15 -9.32 22.71
CA VAL A 156 -6.24 -8.66 21.77
C VAL A 156 -5.30 -7.75 22.55
N THR A 157 -4.01 -8.01 22.42
CA THR A 157 -2.94 -7.15 22.93
C THR A 157 -2.34 -6.35 21.78
N LEU A 158 -2.20 -5.03 21.95
CA LEU A 158 -1.50 -4.18 20.98
C LEU A 158 -0.18 -3.68 21.55
N ILE A 159 0.88 -3.78 20.76
CA ILE A 159 2.22 -3.31 21.07
C ILE A 159 2.53 -2.14 20.13
N CYS A 160 2.67 -0.95 20.71
CA CYS A 160 2.96 0.27 19.96
C CYS A 160 4.47 0.39 19.66
N ASP A 161 4.98 -0.47 18.78
CA ASP A 161 6.38 -0.52 18.39
C ASP A 161 6.56 -1.08 16.96
N PHE A 162 7.75 -0.97 16.41
CA PHE A 162 8.15 -1.67 15.19
C PHE A 162 8.47 -3.14 15.49
N TYR A 163 8.03 -4.05 14.60
CA TYR A 163 8.42 -5.44 14.72
C TYR A 163 9.94 -5.62 14.50
N SER A 164 10.58 -6.37 15.38
CA SER A 164 12.02 -6.62 15.40
C SER A 164 12.31 -7.95 16.11
N GLU A 165 13.59 -8.31 16.22
CA GLU A 165 14.01 -9.52 16.95
C GLU A 165 13.54 -9.55 18.41
N ALA A 166 13.24 -8.40 19.03
CA ALA A 166 12.70 -8.31 20.39
C ALA A 166 11.36 -9.07 20.56
N TYR A 167 10.64 -9.26 19.46
CA TYR A 167 9.35 -9.96 19.44
C TYR A 167 9.43 -11.38 18.88
N SER A 168 10.65 -11.88 18.62
CA SER A 168 10.85 -13.19 17.99
C SER A 168 10.46 -14.38 18.89
N ASP A 169 10.35 -14.18 20.19
CA ASP A 169 9.89 -15.20 21.14
C ASP A 169 8.34 -15.32 21.23
N ILE A 170 7.61 -14.44 20.53
CA ILE A 170 6.15 -14.51 20.46
C ILE A 170 5.75 -15.76 19.66
N LYS A 171 5.21 -16.75 20.36
CA LYS A 171 4.62 -17.94 19.73
C LYS A 171 3.26 -17.61 19.15
N ALA A 172 3.05 -17.95 17.89
CA ALA A 172 1.77 -17.82 17.20
C ALA A 172 1.53 -19.05 16.32
N ASP A 173 0.25 -19.34 16.07
CA ASP A 173 -0.18 -20.36 15.12
C ASP A 173 -0.42 -19.76 13.73
N PHE A 174 -0.71 -18.46 13.69
CA PHE A 174 -0.90 -17.69 12.48
C PHE A 174 -0.17 -16.36 12.61
N VAL A 175 0.77 -16.10 11.71
CA VAL A 175 1.50 -14.84 11.61
C VAL A 175 1.07 -14.15 10.31
N CYS A 176 0.51 -12.95 10.40
CA CYS A 176 0.15 -12.17 9.24
C CYS A 176 0.85 -10.81 9.17
N CYS A 177 1.05 -10.34 7.95
CA CYS A 177 1.62 -9.03 7.63
C CYS A 177 0.91 -8.50 6.39
N ARG A 178 0.08 -7.46 6.57
CA ARG A 178 -0.74 -6.90 5.50
C ARG A 178 -0.37 -5.44 5.28
N HIS A 179 -0.23 -5.06 4.02
CA HIS A 179 0.08 -3.68 3.62
C HIS A 179 1.23 -3.03 4.42
N THR A 180 2.29 -3.81 4.66
CA THR A 180 3.39 -3.43 5.56
C THR A 180 4.74 -3.82 4.97
N LEU A 181 4.87 -5.01 4.36
CA LEU A 181 6.15 -5.45 3.80
C LEU A 181 6.67 -4.52 2.70
N GLU A 182 5.79 -3.85 1.95
CA GLU A 182 6.13 -2.84 0.95
C GLU A 182 6.76 -1.56 1.53
N HIS A 183 6.62 -1.34 2.84
CA HIS A 183 7.19 -0.23 3.60
C HIS A 183 8.49 -0.60 4.34
N ILE A 184 8.94 -1.85 4.24
CA ILE A 184 10.10 -2.36 4.96
C ILE A 184 11.24 -2.66 3.98
N GLY A 185 12.44 -2.17 4.30
CA GLY A 185 13.68 -2.52 3.63
C GLY A 185 14.85 -2.57 4.61
N PRO A 186 15.77 -3.56 4.52
CA PRO A 186 15.81 -4.67 3.55
C PRO A 186 14.79 -5.79 3.81
N THR A 187 14.11 -6.28 2.75
CA THR A 187 12.97 -7.22 2.88
C THR A 187 13.40 -8.63 3.25
N ARG A 188 14.59 -9.07 2.80
CA ARG A 188 15.13 -10.39 3.13
C ARG A 188 15.37 -10.55 4.63
N ASP A 189 15.97 -9.54 5.25
CA ASP A 189 16.35 -9.57 6.66
C ASP A 189 15.11 -9.58 7.56
N PHE A 190 14.09 -8.79 7.19
CA PHE A 190 12.79 -8.83 7.84
C PHE A 190 12.16 -10.22 7.76
N LEU A 191 12.12 -10.82 6.56
CA LEU A 191 11.49 -12.13 6.39
C LEU A 191 12.26 -13.26 7.10
N LEU A 192 13.59 -13.16 7.20
CA LEU A 192 14.40 -14.06 8.04
C LEU A 192 14.09 -13.91 9.53
N THR A 193 13.81 -12.69 9.99
CA THR A 193 13.37 -12.43 11.38
C THR A 193 12.01 -13.07 11.65
N VAL A 194 11.06 -12.96 10.72
CA VAL A 194 9.77 -13.65 10.78
C VAL A 194 9.96 -15.18 10.74
N ARG A 195 10.84 -15.68 9.86
CA ARG A 195 11.14 -17.12 9.79
C ARG A 195 11.68 -17.67 11.10
N LYS A 196 12.55 -16.90 11.77
CA LYS A 196 13.15 -17.25 13.06
C LYS A 196 12.07 -17.34 14.14
N SER A 197 11.17 -16.37 14.25
CA SER A 197 10.10 -16.39 15.27
C SER A 197 9.16 -17.59 15.14
N MET A 198 8.93 -18.06 13.92
CA MET A 198 8.10 -19.23 13.64
C MET A 198 8.81 -20.58 13.86
N SER A 199 10.12 -20.61 14.15
CA SER A 199 10.89 -21.85 14.18
C SER A 199 10.47 -22.82 15.29
N SER A 200 9.85 -22.33 16.36
CA SER A 200 9.35 -23.16 17.46
C SER A 200 8.00 -23.82 17.18
N ASN A 201 7.32 -23.44 16.10
CA ASN A 201 6.03 -23.98 15.68
C ASN A 201 6.03 -24.29 14.17
N PRO A 202 6.51 -25.48 13.75
CA PRO A 202 6.51 -25.88 12.34
C PRO A 202 5.12 -25.94 11.68
N GLY A 203 4.05 -26.00 12.50
CA GLY A 203 2.67 -25.95 12.03
C GLY A 203 2.11 -24.54 11.83
N ALA A 204 2.86 -23.50 12.18
CA ALA A 204 2.41 -22.12 12.05
C ALA A 204 2.29 -21.71 10.58
N ILE A 205 1.26 -20.91 10.29
CA ILE A 205 0.99 -20.36 8.97
C ILE A 205 1.48 -18.91 8.91
N ALA A 206 2.18 -18.56 7.83
CA ALA A 206 2.54 -17.19 7.48
C ALA A 206 1.60 -16.71 6.37
N PHE A 207 0.96 -15.56 6.55
CA PHE A 207 0.09 -14.93 5.57
C PHE A 207 0.53 -13.51 5.28
N PHE A 208 0.78 -13.19 4.01
CA PHE A 208 1.22 -11.88 3.59
C PHE A 208 0.28 -11.33 2.51
N GLU A 209 -0.06 -10.05 2.65
CA GLU A 209 -0.85 -9.30 1.68
C GLU A 209 -0.08 -8.04 1.30
N VAL A 210 0.31 -7.91 0.03
CA VAL A 210 1.06 -6.75 -0.49
C VAL A 210 0.47 -6.29 -1.82
N PRO A 211 0.64 -5.02 -2.21
CA PRO A 211 0.25 -4.54 -3.53
C PRO A 211 0.99 -5.28 -4.67
N ASP A 212 0.27 -5.59 -5.75
CA ASP A 212 0.85 -6.15 -6.97
C ASP A 212 1.42 -5.05 -7.88
N VAL A 213 2.74 -5.06 -8.09
CA VAL A 213 3.43 -4.13 -8.99
C VAL A 213 3.12 -4.43 -10.45
N LEU A 214 2.75 -5.67 -10.81
CA LEU A 214 2.47 -5.99 -12.20
C LEU A 214 1.26 -5.21 -12.72
N ARG A 215 0.23 -5.03 -11.88
CA ARG A 215 -0.87 -4.09 -12.15
C ARG A 215 -0.36 -2.67 -12.37
N VAL A 216 0.49 -2.15 -11.48
CA VAL A 216 1.06 -0.79 -11.59
C VAL A 216 1.77 -0.57 -12.92
N LEU A 217 2.56 -1.55 -13.36
CA LEU A 217 3.28 -1.50 -14.62
C LEU A 217 2.34 -1.56 -15.84
N ARG A 218 1.33 -2.45 -15.82
CA ARG A 218 0.40 -2.66 -16.93
C ARG A 218 -0.58 -1.51 -17.11
N GLU A 219 -1.15 -1.03 -16.01
CA GLU A 219 -2.11 0.07 -15.99
C GLU A 219 -1.42 1.44 -16.06
N ARG A 220 -0.09 1.47 -15.91
CA ARG A 220 0.70 2.70 -15.77
C ARG A 220 0.18 3.58 -14.63
N ALA A 221 -0.22 2.90 -13.55
CA ALA A 221 -0.81 3.51 -12.36
C ALA A 221 0.27 4.23 -11.54
N PHE A 222 0.83 5.31 -12.08
CA PHE A 222 1.87 6.11 -11.41
C PHE A 222 1.41 6.67 -10.06
N TRP A 223 0.10 6.79 -9.85
CA TRP A 223 -0.50 7.14 -8.56
C TRP A 223 -0.33 6.05 -7.50
N ASP A 224 0.15 4.86 -7.84
CA ASP A 224 0.55 3.82 -6.88
C ASP A 224 2.06 3.81 -6.57
N ILE A 225 2.78 4.85 -7.00
CA ILE A 225 4.20 5.03 -6.74
C ILE A 225 4.38 6.26 -5.84
N TYR A 226 4.77 6.03 -4.59
CA TYR A 226 5.01 7.07 -3.58
C TYR A 226 6.15 6.68 -2.64
N TYR A 227 6.68 7.66 -1.91
CA TYR A 227 7.95 7.54 -1.19
C TYR A 227 7.99 6.40 -0.17
N GLU A 228 6.89 6.23 0.58
CA GLU A 228 6.77 5.23 1.66
C GLU A 228 6.87 3.79 1.17
N HIS A 229 6.50 3.53 -0.09
CA HIS A 229 6.70 2.23 -0.71
C HIS A 229 8.15 2.12 -1.16
N CYS A 230 8.98 1.52 -0.31
CA CYS A 230 10.36 1.21 -0.64
C CYS A 230 10.51 -0.07 -1.47
N SER A 231 9.51 -0.95 -1.41
CA SER A 231 9.54 -2.32 -1.89
C SER A 231 8.30 -2.63 -2.74
N TYR A 232 8.49 -3.12 -3.96
CA TYR A 232 7.40 -3.44 -4.89
C TYR A 232 7.51 -4.88 -5.38
N PHE A 233 6.42 -5.63 -5.24
CA PHE A 233 6.39 -7.07 -5.47
C PHE A 233 5.47 -7.46 -6.64
N SER A 234 5.90 -8.44 -7.43
CA SER A 234 5.01 -9.27 -8.23
C SER A 234 4.79 -10.59 -7.49
N MET A 235 3.80 -11.39 -7.90
CA MET A 235 3.62 -12.74 -7.35
C MET A 235 4.91 -13.56 -7.44
N GLY A 236 5.62 -13.50 -8.58
CA GLY A 236 6.87 -14.20 -8.78
C GLY A 236 8.01 -13.70 -7.88
N SER A 237 8.18 -12.38 -7.74
CA SER A 237 9.27 -11.84 -6.91
C SER A 237 9.03 -12.08 -5.42
N LEU A 238 7.78 -11.97 -4.95
CA LEU A 238 7.39 -12.31 -3.59
C LEU A 238 7.61 -13.80 -3.30
N ALA A 239 7.18 -14.68 -4.22
CA ALA A 239 7.37 -16.12 -4.05
C ALA A 239 8.86 -16.49 -3.95
N ARG A 240 9.70 -15.98 -4.87
CA ARG A 240 11.15 -16.21 -4.83
C ARG A 240 11.78 -15.74 -3.51
N LEU A 241 11.36 -14.57 -2.99
CA LEU A 241 11.80 -14.09 -1.68
C LEU A 241 11.44 -15.09 -0.56
N PHE A 242 10.17 -15.51 -0.47
CA PHE A 242 9.70 -16.47 0.54
C PHE A 242 10.45 -17.80 0.50
N ARG A 243 10.63 -18.38 -0.70
CA ARG A 243 11.41 -19.61 -0.89
C ARG A 243 12.84 -19.43 -0.36
N SER A 244 13.49 -18.33 -0.74
CA SER A 244 14.87 -18.05 -0.31
C SER A 244 15.03 -17.83 1.21
N CYS A 245 13.94 -17.53 1.90
CA CYS A 245 13.87 -17.36 3.35
C CYS A 245 13.36 -18.61 4.09
N GLY A 246 13.26 -19.77 3.42
CA GLY A 246 12.88 -21.03 4.06
C GLY A 246 11.38 -21.16 4.31
N PHE A 247 10.54 -20.65 3.41
CA PHE A 247 9.10 -20.84 3.43
C PHE A 247 8.64 -21.76 2.29
N ASP A 248 7.83 -22.76 2.63
CA ASP A 248 7.06 -23.53 1.66
C ASP A 248 5.73 -22.83 1.38
N ILE A 249 5.54 -22.28 0.18
CA ILE A 249 4.31 -21.59 -0.20
C ILE A 249 3.21 -22.63 -0.45
N ILE A 250 2.07 -22.38 0.18
CA ILE A 250 0.83 -23.17 0.14
C ILE A 250 -0.10 -22.59 -0.93
N ASP A 251 -0.36 -21.28 -0.85
CA ASP A 251 -1.23 -20.55 -1.78
C ASP A 251 -0.58 -19.25 -2.24
N LEU A 252 -0.85 -18.87 -3.48
CA LEU A 252 -0.39 -17.64 -4.09
C LEU A 252 -1.44 -17.14 -5.07
N GLU A 253 -2.17 -16.10 -4.67
CA GLU A 253 -3.38 -15.65 -5.37
C GLU A 253 -3.41 -14.13 -5.49
N LEU A 254 -4.27 -13.63 -6.39
CA LEU A 254 -4.58 -12.22 -6.50
C LEU A 254 -5.96 -11.96 -5.90
N ALA A 255 -6.12 -10.83 -5.23
CA ALA A 255 -7.37 -10.42 -4.60
C ALA A 255 -7.63 -8.94 -4.77
N PHE A 256 -8.85 -8.54 -4.37
CA PHE A 256 -9.33 -7.15 -4.41
C PHE A 256 -9.11 -6.52 -5.80
N ASP A 257 -9.76 -7.11 -6.81
CA ASP A 257 -9.61 -6.74 -8.24
C ASP A 257 -8.15 -6.75 -8.74
N ASN A 258 -7.42 -7.81 -8.37
CA ASN A 258 -6.01 -8.02 -8.69
C ASN A 258 -5.06 -6.92 -8.20
N GLN A 259 -5.46 -6.13 -7.20
CA GLN A 259 -4.58 -5.11 -6.62
C GLN A 259 -3.64 -5.69 -5.56
N TYR A 260 -4.01 -6.81 -4.93
CA TYR A 260 -3.24 -7.41 -3.84
C TYR A 260 -2.80 -8.83 -4.15
N ILE A 261 -1.56 -9.15 -3.79
CA ILE A 261 -1.02 -10.51 -3.77
C ILE A 261 -1.30 -11.09 -2.40
N LEU A 262 -2.00 -12.23 -2.35
CA LEU A 262 -2.17 -13.03 -1.16
C LEU A 262 -1.20 -14.20 -1.21
N LEU A 263 -0.25 -14.26 -0.27
CA LEU A 263 0.68 -15.36 -0.14
C LEU A 263 0.48 -16.06 1.20
N THR A 264 0.19 -17.35 1.15
CA THR A 264 0.17 -18.20 2.34
C THR A 264 1.30 -19.21 2.28
N ALA A 265 2.06 -19.34 3.36
CA ALA A 265 3.20 -20.24 3.43
C ALA A 265 3.36 -20.83 4.83
N ARG A 266 4.24 -21.82 4.94
CA ARG A 266 4.68 -22.41 6.21
C ARG A 266 6.21 -22.48 6.29
N PRO A 267 6.79 -22.45 7.49
CA PRO A 267 8.20 -22.75 7.69
C PRO A 267 8.59 -24.10 7.07
N SER A 268 9.66 -24.13 6.28
CA SER A 268 10.21 -25.39 5.72
C SER A 268 11.73 -25.32 5.58
N ALA A 269 12.38 -26.48 5.66
CA ALA A 269 13.79 -26.63 5.32
C ALA A 269 14.00 -26.89 3.82
N ILE A 270 12.96 -27.42 3.15
CA ILE A 270 12.97 -27.73 1.72
C ILE A 270 11.93 -26.84 1.04
N THR A 271 12.37 -26.06 0.06
CA THR A 271 11.53 -25.12 -0.67
C THR A 271 11.81 -25.26 -2.16
N GLU A 272 10.79 -25.60 -2.94
CA GLU A 272 10.90 -25.73 -4.39
C GLU A 272 9.84 -24.87 -5.07
N PRO A 273 10.13 -24.26 -6.24
CA PRO A 273 9.11 -23.56 -7.02
C PRO A 273 7.95 -24.50 -7.39
N LYS A 274 6.72 -24.05 -7.16
CA LYS A 274 5.48 -24.80 -7.43
C LYS A 274 4.53 -24.09 -8.38
N PHE A 275 4.67 -22.78 -8.55
CA PHE A 275 3.78 -21.96 -9.37
C PHE A 275 4.49 -21.49 -10.63
N ASP A 276 3.82 -21.56 -11.78
CA ASP A 276 4.40 -21.11 -13.06
C ASP A 276 4.78 -19.63 -13.04
N ILE A 277 4.05 -18.81 -12.28
CA ILE A 277 4.32 -17.38 -12.08
C ILE A 277 5.69 -17.12 -11.43
N GLU A 278 6.34 -18.12 -10.82
CA GLU A 278 7.71 -17.99 -10.32
C GLU A 278 8.76 -17.90 -11.43
N ARG A 279 8.38 -18.13 -12.69
CA ARG A 279 9.23 -18.03 -13.89
C ARG A 279 8.90 -16.78 -14.73
N ASP A 280 8.29 -15.76 -14.12
CA ASP A 280 7.78 -14.52 -14.76
C ASP A 280 8.83 -13.46 -15.13
N LEU A 281 10.13 -13.69 -14.89
CA LEU A 281 11.14 -12.64 -14.98
C LEU A 281 11.19 -11.89 -16.32
N ASP A 282 11.04 -12.61 -17.43
CA ASP A 282 11.06 -12.01 -18.77
C ASP A 282 9.79 -11.20 -19.05
N ASP A 283 8.61 -11.68 -18.63
CA ASP A 283 7.37 -10.91 -18.74
C ASP A 283 7.46 -9.64 -17.88
N LEU A 284 7.92 -9.77 -16.64
CA LEU A 284 8.06 -8.63 -15.74
C LEU A 284 9.05 -7.59 -16.29
N ARG A 285 10.19 -8.03 -16.82
CA ARG A 285 11.16 -7.15 -17.51
C ARG A 285 10.52 -6.43 -18.70
N SER A 286 9.70 -7.12 -19.49
CA SER A 286 8.97 -6.51 -20.61
C SER A 286 7.99 -5.44 -20.12
N ASN A 287 7.24 -5.70 -19.04
CA ASN A 287 6.31 -4.74 -18.45
C ASN A 287 7.02 -3.52 -17.87
N VAL A 288 8.18 -3.69 -17.23
CA VAL A 288 9.02 -2.58 -16.75
C VAL A 288 9.47 -1.68 -17.91
N ALA A 289 9.97 -2.27 -19.00
CA ALA A 289 10.40 -1.52 -20.18
C ALA A 289 9.23 -0.75 -20.81
N LYS A 290 8.07 -1.39 -20.98
CA LYS A 290 6.84 -0.74 -21.49
C LYS A 290 6.42 0.42 -20.60
N PHE A 291 6.37 0.21 -19.28
CA PHE A 291 6.03 1.26 -18.33
C PHE A 291 6.98 2.46 -18.45
N SER A 292 8.30 2.22 -18.49
CA SER A 292 9.29 3.31 -18.57
C SER A 292 9.14 4.18 -19.82
N PHE A 293 8.64 3.62 -20.92
CA PHE A 293 8.43 4.36 -22.17
C PHE A 293 7.08 5.09 -22.18
N MET A 294 6.03 4.42 -21.71
CA MET A 294 4.65 4.89 -21.90
C MET A 294 4.14 5.80 -20.77
N VAL A 295 4.69 5.70 -19.55
CA VAL A 295 4.16 6.47 -18.40
C VAL A 295 4.21 7.98 -18.63
N THR A 296 5.21 8.48 -19.35
CA THR A 296 5.34 9.92 -19.66
C THR A 296 4.17 10.43 -20.50
N GLU A 297 3.69 9.64 -21.46
CA GLU A 297 2.54 10.02 -22.29
C GLU A 297 1.26 10.13 -21.47
N ASP A 298 1.06 9.22 -20.51
CA ASP A 298 -0.09 9.23 -19.60
C ASP A 298 -0.04 10.44 -18.65
N LEU A 299 1.15 10.79 -18.14
CA LEU A 299 1.34 12.00 -17.34
C LEU A 299 0.96 13.26 -18.13
N GLU A 300 1.38 13.38 -19.38
CA GLU A 300 1.03 14.51 -20.25
C GLU A 300 -0.45 14.53 -20.63
N LEU A 301 -1.08 13.37 -20.83
CA LEU A 301 -2.52 13.27 -21.04
C LEU A 301 -3.30 13.82 -19.83
N TRP A 302 -2.92 13.43 -18.62
CA TRP A 302 -3.53 13.94 -17.40
C TRP A 302 -3.30 15.44 -17.21
N ARG A 303 -2.08 15.95 -17.43
CA ARG A 303 -1.79 17.39 -17.34
C ARG A 303 -2.64 18.20 -18.31
N ARG A 304 -2.75 17.77 -19.58
CA ARG A 304 -3.60 18.43 -20.58
C ARG A 304 -5.08 18.41 -20.19
N ARG A 305 -5.56 17.29 -19.65
CA ARG A 305 -6.94 17.17 -19.17
C ARG A 305 -7.23 18.15 -18.03
N MET A 306 -6.33 18.25 -17.04
CA MET A 306 -6.46 19.20 -15.93
C MET A 306 -6.42 20.65 -16.39
N GLN A 307 -5.53 20.98 -17.33
CA GLN A 307 -5.47 22.31 -17.94
C GLN A 307 -6.74 22.66 -18.70
N ALA A 308 -7.31 21.71 -19.45
CA ALA A 308 -8.56 21.93 -20.17
C ALA A 308 -9.74 22.20 -19.22
N TRP A 309 -9.83 21.46 -18.11
CA TRP A 309 -10.86 21.72 -17.09
C TRP A 309 -10.66 23.07 -16.40
N SER A 310 -9.43 23.39 -16.00
CA SER A 310 -9.10 24.69 -15.41
C SER A 310 -9.43 25.85 -16.35
N GLY A 311 -9.05 25.74 -17.64
CA GLY A 311 -9.37 26.75 -18.67
C GLY A 311 -10.86 26.89 -18.97
N ALA A 312 -11.64 25.84 -18.74
CA ALA A 312 -13.10 25.87 -18.81
C ALA A 312 -13.78 26.31 -17.49
N GLY A 313 -13.00 26.65 -16.45
CA GLY A 313 -13.52 27.04 -15.14
C GLY A 313 -14.19 25.90 -14.36
N ARG A 314 -13.94 24.63 -14.73
CA ARG A 314 -14.50 23.47 -14.04
C ARG A 314 -13.79 23.24 -12.71
N ARG A 315 -14.57 22.93 -11.68
CA ARG A 315 -14.10 22.59 -10.33
C ARG A 315 -13.91 21.09 -10.22
N VAL A 316 -12.70 20.68 -9.85
CA VAL A 316 -12.30 19.27 -9.79
C VAL A 316 -11.94 18.90 -8.35
N ALA A 317 -12.46 17.77 -7.88
CA ALA A 317 -12.13 17.21 -6.58
C ALA A 317 -11.63 15.76 -6.72
N LEU A 318 -10.78 15.34 -5.79
CA LEU A 318 -10.40 13.93 -5.65
C LEU A 318 -11.28 13.25 -4.60
N TRP A 319 -11.54 11.96 -4.75
CA TRP A 319 -12.19 11.12 -3.74
C TRP A 319 -11.25 10.02 -3.26
N GLY A 320 -10.93 10.07 -1.97
CA GLY A 320 -10.00 9.19 -1.25
C GLY A 320 -8.69 9.89 -0.90
N ALA A 321 -8.55 10.37 0.34
CA ALA A 321 -7.34 11.00 0.89
C ALA A 321 -6.34 9.97 1.41
N GLY A 322 -6.01 8.97 0.58
CA GLY A 322 -4.91 8.03 0.82
C GLY A 322 -3.70 8.33 -0.05
N SER A 323 -2.70 7.45 -0.01
CA SER A 323 -1.43 7.63 -0.71
C SER A 323 -1.58 7.85 -2.22
N LYS A 324 -2.58 7.22 -2.84
CA LYS A 324 -2.86 7.39 -4.27
C LYS A 324 -3.14 8.85 -4.65
N SER A 325 -3.92 9.56 -3.83
CA SER A 325 -4.24 10.97 -4.08
C SER A 325 -3.02 11.86 -3.97
N VAL A 326 -2.18 11.63 -2.95
CA VAL A 326 -0.94 12.38 -2.74
C VAL A 326 0.00 12.16 -3.92
N ALA A 327 0.23 10.90 -4.30
CA ALA A 327 1.06 10.55 -5.45
C ALA A 327 0.56 11.19 -6.75
N PHE A 328 -0.74 11.13 -7.01
CA PHE A 328 -1.36 11.72 -8.19
C PHE A 328 -1.12 13.24 -8.24
N LEU A 329 -1.40 13.94 -7.14
CA LEU A 329 -1.20 15.39 -7.02
C LEU A 329 0.26 15.79 -7.21
N THR A 330 1.19 15.12 -6.52
CA THR A 330 2.59 15.54 -6.49
C THR A 330 3.34 15.16 -7.75
N THR A 331 3.01 14.02 -8.36
CA THR A 331 3.63 13.57 -9.63
C THR A 331 3.18 14.43 -10.81
N LEU A 332 1.90 14.79 -10.85
CA LEU A 332 1.38 15.68 -11.90
C LEU A 332 1.64 17.17 -11.61
N ARG A 333 2.02 17.52 -10.38
CA ARG A 333 2.22 18.90 -9.88
C ARG A 333 0.92 19.73 -9.94
N LEU A 334 -0.15 19.15 -9.41
CA LEU A 334 -1.49 19.75 -9.42
C LEU A 334 -1.79 20.51 -8.13
N ASP A 335 -1.17 21.68 -7.96
CA ASP A 335 -1.34 22.49 -6.74
C ASP A 335 -2.61 23.35 -6.76
N GLU A 336 -3.08 23.75 -7.94
CA GLU A 336 -4.21 24.69 -8.10
C GLU A 336 -5.39 24.11 -8.88
N GLN A 337 -5.18 23.03 -9.63
CA GLN A 337 -6.19 22.44 -10.50
C GLN A 337 -7.19 21.56 -9.74
N ILE A 338 -6.85 21.13 -8.52
CA ILE A 338 -7.71 20.36 -7.63
C ILE A 338 -8.12 21.28 -6.47
N GLU A 339 -9.42 21.35 -6.18
CA GLU A 339 -9.91 22.26 -5.13
C GLU A 339 -9.73 21.67 -3.72
N PHE A 340 -10.00 20.37 -3.58
CA PHE A 340 -9.95 19.64 -2.30
C PHE A 340 -9.97 18.13 -2.53
N ILE A 341 -9.78 17.37 -1.44
CA ILE A 341 -9.91 15.91 -1.42
C ILE A 341 -11.09 15.56 -0.50
N CYS A 342 -12.01 14.71 -0.97
CA CYS A 342 -13.08 14.15 -0.16
C CYS A 342 -12.67 12.79 0.40
N ASP A 343 -12.94 12.53 1.68
CA ASP A 343 -12.71 11.22 2.28
C ASP A 343 -13.83 10.85 3.27
N ILE A 344 -14.23 9.58 3.23
CA ILE A 344 -15.29 9.03 4.09
C ILE A 344 -14.82 8.75 5.52
N ASN A 345 -13.51 8.63 5.75
CA ASN A 345 -12.94 8.43 7.07
C ASN A 345 -13.03 9.73 7.90
N PRO A 346 -13.83 9.76 8.97
CA PRO A 346 -14.03 10.96 9.78
C PRO A 346 -12.75 11.46 10.46
N PHE A 347 -11.76 10.60 10.70
CA PHE A 347 -10.48 11.01 11.28
C PHE A 347 -9.62 11.84 10.31
N LYS A 348 -9.85 11.71 9.01
CA LYS A 348 -9.14 12.49 7.99
C LYS A 348 -9.78 13.85 7.73
N GLN A 349 -11.07 14.00 8.01
CA GLN A 349 -11.83 15.21 7.70
C GLN A 349 -11.36 16.40 8.55
N GLY A 350 -11.29 17.57 7.93
CA GLY A 350 -10.78 18.80 8.57
C GLY A 350 -9.26 18.88 8.68
N THR A 351 -8.54 17.94 8.06
CA THR A 351 -7.07 17.95 7.98
C THR A 351 -6.59 18.30 6.57
N PHE A 352 -5.28 18.28 6.32
CA PHE A 352 -4.68 18.62 5.04
C PHE A 352 -3.75 17.51 4.53
N ALA A 353 -3.70 17.33 3.21
CA ALA A 353 -2.81 16.36 2.59
C ALA A 353 -1.34 16.83 2.65
N PRO A 354 -0.39 15.99 3.09
CA PRO A 354 1.03 16.37 3.13
C PRO A 354 1.57 16.65 1.73
N GLY A 355 2.50 17.59 1.63
CA GLY A 355 3.10 18.04 0.38
C GLY A 355 2.20 19.04 -0.36
N SER A 356 0.97 18.67 -0.70
CA SER A 356 0.12 19.52 -1.56
C SER A 356 -0.74 20.53 -0.78
N GLY A 357 -1.02 20.26 0.50
CA GLY A 357 -1.80 21.15 1.37
C GLY A 357 -3.28 21.28 0.98
N HIS A 358 -3.81 20.34 0.20
CA HIS A 358 -5.25 20.28 -0.09
C HIS A 358 -6.03 19.93 1.17
N ALA A 359 -7.14 20.63 1.40
CA ALA A 359 -8.04 20.30 2.50
C ALA A 359 -8.72 18.95 2.26
N ILE A 360 -8.83 18.15 3.32
CA ILE A 360 -9.58 16.91 3.32
C ILE A 360 -10.94 17.19 3.95
N VAL A 361 -12.00 16.99 3.16
CA VAL A 361 -13.38 17.34 3.53
C VAL A 361 -14.28 16.11 3.60
N SER A 362 -15.42 16.24 4.28
CA SER A 362 -16.44 15.21 4.33
C SER A 362 -17.25 15.14 3.01
N PRO A 363 -17.94 14.03 2.74
CA PRO A 363 -18.89 13.93 1.63
C PRO A 363 -19.97 15.04 1.65
N ASP A 364 -20.48 15.42 2.83
CA ASP A 364 -21.45 16.51 2.97
C ASP A 364 -20.86 17.87 2.55
N ALA A 365 -19.61 18.12 2.92
CA ALA A 365 -18.91 19.34 2.51
C ALA A 365 -18.59 19.35 1.01
N LEU A 366 -18.27 18.18 0.42
CA LEU A 366 -18.17 18.03 -1.04
C LEU A 366 -19.51 18.38 -1.71
N ALA A 367 -20.63 17.90 -1.17
CA ALA A 367 -21.95 18.18 -1.72
C ALA A 367 -22.30 19.67 -1.70
N ALA A 368 -22.00 20.35 -0.59
CA ALA A 368 -22.16 21.81 -0.49
C ALA A 368 -21.28 22.58 -1.48
N LYS A 369 -20.09 22.06 -1.80
CA LYS A 369 -19.18 22.65 -2.78
C LYS A 369 -19.59 22.34 -4.23
N ALA A 370 -20.23 21.20 -4.49
CA ALA A 370 -20.77 20.78 -5.80
C ALA A 370 -19.75 20.83 -6.96
N PRO A 371 -18.64 20.07 -6.91
CA PRO A 371 -17.62 20.07 -7.97
C PRO A 371 -18.18 19.53 -9.30
N ASP A 372 -17.69 20.06 -10.42
CA ASP A 372 -18.07 19.63 -11.77
C ASP A 372 -17.49 18.26 -12.14
N VAL A 373 -16.37 17.87 -11.52
CA VAL A 373 -15.69 16.59 -11.68
C VAL A 373 -15.28 16.03 -10.33
N VAL A 374 -15.53 14.75 -10.10
CA VAL A 374 -14.96 13.96 -9.02
C VAL A 374 -14.11 12.84 -9.62
N ILE A 375 -12.87 12.72 -9.16
CA ILE A 375 -11.97 11.62 -9.55
C ILE A 375 -11.84 10.64 -8.39
N ALA A 376 -12.42 9.45 -8.54
CA ALA A 376 -12.23 8.33 -7.64
C ALA A 376 -10.80 7.80 -7.76
N MET A 377 -10.03 7.87 -6.67
CA MET A 377 -8.62 7.47 -6.69
C MET A 377 -8.37 5.95 -6.73
N ASN A 378 -9.44 5.17 -6.73
CA ASN A 378 -9.39 3.72 -6.90
C ASN A 378 -10.73 3.22 -7.47
N ARG A 379 -10.70 2.65 -8.68
CA ARG A 379 -11.87 2.10 -9.38
C ARG A 379 -12.72 1.12 -8.58
N ILE A 380 -12.14 0.37 -7.64
CA ILE A 380 -12.90 -0.60 -6.83
C ILE A 380 -14.03 0.08 -6.05
N TYR A 381 -13.79 1.32 -5.61
CA TYR A 381 -14.76 2.08 -4.83
C TYR A 381 -15.74 2.86 -5.70
N ARG A 382 -15.65 2.81 -7.03
CA ARG A 382 -16.46 3.63 -7.95
C ARG A 382 -17.96 3.48 -7.70
N SER A 383 -18.44 2.25 -7.51
CA SER A 383 -19.87 1.98 -7.26
C SER A 383 -20.34 2.54 -5.92
N GLU A 384 -19.52 2.40 -4.87
CA GLU A 384 -19.79 2.96 -3.54
C GLU A 384 -19.84 4.49 -3.59
N ILE A 385 -18.85 5.10 -4.25
CA ILE A 385 -18.73 6.56 -4.42
C ILE A 385 -19.91 7.10 -5.23
N ALA A 386 -20.26 6.45 -6.35
CA ALA A 386 -21.39 6.86 -7.19
C ALA A 386 -22.71 6.84 -6.40
N SER A 387 -22.95 5.78 -5.62
CA SER A 387 -24.15 5.68 -4.79
C SER A 387 -24.19 6.78 -3.73
N GLN A 388 -23.06 7.10 -3.10
CA GLN A 388 -23.00 8.16 -2.10
C GLN A 388 -23.22 9.56 -2.71
N LEU A 389 -22.63 9.84 -3.88
CA LEU A 389 -22.86 11.10 -4.61
C LEU A 389 -24.33 11.27 -5.00
N GLU A 390 -24.99 10.19 -5.44
CA GLU A 390 -26.42 10.20 -5.77
C GLU A 390 -27.29 10.48 -4.53
N GLN A 391 -27.02 9.81 -3.41
CA GLN A 391 -27.73 10.04 -2.14
C GLN A 391 -27.58 11.49 -1.63
N LEU A 392 -26.42 12.10 -1.86
CA LEU A 392 -26.14 13.49 -1.52
C LEU A 392 -26.69 14.50 -2.55
N GLY A 393 -27.30 14.03 -3.65
CA GLY A 393 -27.84 14.89 -4.71
C GLY A 393 -26.78 15.64 -5.52
N VAL A 394 -25.54 15.14 -5.55
CA VAL A 394 -24.41 15.78 -6.23
C VAL A 394 -24.43 15.45 -7.72
N LYS A 395 -24.66 16.47 -8.57
CA LYS A 395 -24.52 16.34 -10.02
C LYS A 395 -23.07 16.62 -10.42
N THR A 396 -22.31 15.58 -10.73
CA THR A 396 -20.89 15.68 -11.08
C THR A 396 -20.51 14.65 -12.14
N GLU A 397 -19.46 14.91 -12.91
CA GLU A 397 -18.81 13.89 -13.73
C GLU A 397 -17.93 13.02 -12.84
N LEU A 398 -18.27 11.73 -12.70
CA LEU A 398 -17.44 10.79 -11.94
C LEU A 398 -16.46 10.07 -12.87
N LEU A 399 -15.18 10.33 -12.66
CA LEU A 399 -14.06 9.62 -13.28
C LEU A 399 -13.37 8.73 -12.26
N GLU A 400 -12.60 7.77 -12.74
CA GLU A 400 -11.75 6.91 -11.91
C GLU A 400 -10.36 6.80 -12.53
N VAL A 401 -9.39 6.49 -11.67
CA VAL A 401 -8.04 6.10 -12.06
C VAL A 401 -7.79 4.63 -11.71
#